data_AF-A0A1V6QIG4-F1
#
_entry.id   AF-A0A1V6QIG4-F1
#
_cell.length_a   1.000
_cell.length_b   1.000
_cell.length_c   1.000
_cell.angle_alpha   90.00
_cell.angle_beta   90.00
_cell.angle_gamma   90.00
#
_symmetry.space_group_name_H-M   'P 1'
#
loop_
_entity.id
_entity.type
_entity.pdbx_description
1 polymer ?
#
loop_
_entity_poly.entity_id
_entity_poly.type
_entity_poly.pdbx_seq_one_letter_code
_entity_poly.pdbx_strand_id
1 'polypeptide(L)'
;MVTVSELVRSCLTKFTFLVASPALFEHVEEISLQLWKDEMGRLRIWSANIGAHQRGQSSLDFRLRDASHIKSQTINLLQGLEDLLNDLKEVLEEASDDESPENVEIPEDDDTTEIQQIHKDIVETIHHLYRMSMIIRTPAHHDRLLGTDKLDAQPFKHWAHKRCC
;
A
#
# COMPACT_ATOMS: atom_id res chain seq x y z
N MET A 1 -10.14 -10.95 9.17
CA MET A 1 -9.11 -9.91 8.98
C MET A 1 -8.49 -10.14 7.63
N VAL A 2 -8.47 -9.13 6.77
CA VAL A 2 -7.81 -9.22 5.46
C VAL A 2 -6.30 -9.38 5.67
N THR A 3 -5.68 -10.31 4.95
CA THR A 3 -4.25 -10.57 5.00
C THR A 3 -3.50 -9.85 3.87
N VAL A 4 -2.19 -9.66 4.05
CA VAL A 4 -1.36 -9.07 2.99
C VAL A 4 -1.37 -9.97 1.74
N SER A 5 -1.37 -11.29 1.93
CA SER A 5 -1.39 -12.25 0.83
C SER A 5 -2.66 -12.14 -0.03
N GLU A 6 -3.83 -11.98 0.60
CA GLU A 6 -5.11 -11.84 -0.09
C GLU A 6 -5.16 -10.57 -0.94
N LEU A 7 -4.75 -9.42 -0.38
CA LEU A 7 -4.74 -8.14 -1.08
C LEU A 7 -3.78 -8.15 -2.27
N VAL A 8 -2.56 -8.66 -2.07
CA VAL A 8 -1.57 -8.74 -3.15
C VAL A 8 -2.08 -9.60 -4.30
N ARG A 9 -2.72 -10.73 -4.00
CA ARG A 9 -3.32 -11.59 -5.03
C ARG A 9 -4.46 -10.86 -5.74
N SER A 10 -5.30 -10.14 -5.01
CA SER A 10 -6.39 -9.34 -5.59
C SER A 10 -5.85 -8.28 -6.55
N CYS A 11 -4.94 -7.43 -6.08
CA CYS A 11 -4.29 -6.38 -6.87
C CYS A 11 -3.63 -6.95 -8.13
N LEU A 12 -2.83 -8.01 -8.00
CA LEU A 12 -2.18 -8.64 -9.16
C LEU A 12 -3.16 -9.20 -10.18
N THR A 13 -4.29 -9.74 -9.72
CA THR A 13 -5.33 -10.30 -10.60
C THR A 13 -6.03 -9.18 -11.36
N LYS A 14 -6.50 -8.13 -10.66
CA LYS A 14 -7.14 -6.96 -11.26
C LYS A 14 -6.21 -6.26 -12.25
N PHE A 15 -4.97 -6.00 -11.83
CA PHE A 15 -4.00 -5.31 -12.66
C PHE A 15 -3.64 -6.12 -13.92
N THR A 16 -3.49 -7.45 -13.80
CA THR A 16 -3.25 -8.31 -14.97
C THR A 16 -4.43 -8.28 -15.95
N PHE A 17 -5.68 -8.25 -15.44
CA PHE A 17 -6.87 -8.17 -16.27
C PHE A 17 -6.96 -6.82 -17.00
N LEU A 18 -6.73 -5.71 -16.31
CA LEU A 18 -6.74 -4.36 -16.88
C LEU A 18 -5.66 -4.17 -17.95
N VAL A 19 -4.43 -4.63 -17.69
CA VAL A 19 -3.32 -4.55 -18.66
C VAL A 19 -3.56 -5.40 -19.91
N ALA A 20 -4.42 -6.42 -19.82
CA ALA A 20 -4.81 -7.24 -20.95
C ALA A 20 -6.11 -6.75 -21.63
N SER A 21 -6.75 -5.71 -21.11
CA SER A 21 -8.02 -5.21 -21.65
C SER A 21 -7.78 -4.39 -22.93
N PRO A 22 -8.69 -4.46 -23.91
CA PRO A 22 -8.63 -3.61 -25.09
C PRO A 22 -8.93 -2.13 -24.75
N ALA A 23 -9.76 -1.87 -23.74
CA ALA A 23 -10.08 -0.50 -23.31
C ALA A 23 -8.81 0.28 -22.92
N LEU A 24 -7.88 -0.34 -22.18
CA LEU A 24 -6.62 0.32 -21.83
C LEU A 24 -5.74 0.62 -23.06
N PHE A 25 -5.89 -0.14 -24.15
CA PHE A 25 -5.14 0.08 -25.39
C PHE A 25 -5.60 1.34 -26.14
N GLU A 26 -6.86 1.74 -25.98
CA GLU A 26 -7.41 2.96 -26.58
C GLU A 26 -6.76 4.23 -25.99
N HIS A 27 -6.25 4.13 -24.76
CA HIS A 27 -5.56 5.22 -24.05
C HIS A 27 -4.02 5.16 -24.13
N VAL A 28 -3.48 4.45 -25.13
CA VAL A 28 -2.02 4.30 -25.29
C VAL A 28 -1.29 5.61 -25.58
N GLU A 29 -1.98 6.60 -26.15
CA GLU A 29 -1.44 7.94 -26.41
C GLU A 29 -1.24 8.74 -25.13
N GLU A 30 -2.07 8.51 -24.11
CA GLU A 30 -1.93 9.13 -22.80
C GLU A 30 -0.80 8.49 -22.00
N ILE A 31 -0.82 7.15 -21.93
CA ILE A 31 0.20 6.34 -21.24
C ILE A 31 0.48 5.06 -22.03
N SER A 32 1.75 4.89 -22.40
CA SER A 32 2.21 3.67 -23.06
C SER A 32 1.89 2.42 -22.23
N LEU A 33 1.34 1.38 -22.88
CA LEU A 33 1.08 0.07 -22.29
C LEU A 33 2.32 -0.54 -21.61
N GLN A 34 3.53 -0.17 -22.04
CA GLN A 34 4.76 -0.62 -21.40
C GLN A 34 4.91 -0.11 -19.96
N LEU A 35 4.51 1.14 -19.69
CA LEU A 35 4.60 1.73 -18.34
C LEU A 35 3.68 1.00 -17.35
N TRP A 36 2.46 0.67 -17.77
CA TRP A 36 1.54 -0.17 -17.01
C TRP A 36 2.12 -1.56 -16.72
N LYS A 37 2.74 -2.19 -17.73
CA LYS A 37 3.41 -3.50 -17.57
C LYS A 37 4.61 -3.43 -16.63
N ASP A 38 5.36 -2.34 -16.67
CA ASP A 38 6.51 -2.11 -15.80
C ASP A 38 6.05 -1.99 -14.34
N GLU A 39 4.98 -1.25 -14.05
CA GLU A 39 4.41 -1.15 -12.70
C GLU A 39 3.83 -2.47 -12.20
N MET A 40 3.09 -3.20 -13.04
CA MET A 40 2.64 -4.55 -12.71
C MET A 40 3.84 -5.48 -12.42
N GLY A 41 4.92 -5.36 -13.19
CA GLY A 41 6.17 -6.09 -12.99
C GLY A 41 6.84 -5.74 -11.65
N ARG A 42 6.92 -4.45 -11.32
CA ARG A 42 7.45 -3.95 -10.04
C ARG A 42 6.65 -4.49 -8.85
N LEU A 43 5.32 -4.54 -8.95
CA LEU A 43 4.46 -5.13 -7.91
C LEU A 43 4.72 -6.64 -7.72
N ARG A 44 4.88 -7.39 -8.83
CA ARG A 44 5.23 -8.82 -8.79
C ARG A 44 6.58 -9.06 -8.10
N ILE A 45 7.60 -8.29 -8.48
CA ILE A 45 8.94 -8.37 -7.88
C ILE A 45 8.89 -8.05 -6.39
N TRP A 46 8.16 -6.99 -6.01
CA TRP A 46 7.99 -6.62 -4.61
C TRP A 46 7.35 -7.77 -3.80
N SER A 47 6.24 -8.32 -4.30
CA SER A 47 5.52 -9.44 -3.67
C SER A 47 6.42 -10.68 -3.49
N ALA A 48 7.22 -11.00 -4.50
CA ALA A 48 8.17 -12.10 -4.45
C ALA A 48 9.25 -11.86 -3.39
N ASN A 49 9.86 -10.67 -3.41
CA ASN A 49 11.00 -10.32 -2.54
C ASN A 49 10.65 -10.17 -1.07
N ILE A 50 9.39 -9.86 -0.74
CA ILE A 50 8.94 -9.67 0.64
C ILE A 50 8.29 -10.94 1.22
N GLY A 51 8.07 -11.96 0.39
CA GLY A 51 7.38 -13.19 0.80
C GLY A 51 5.88 -13.01 1.04
N ALA A 52 5.24 -12.07 0.32
CA ALA A 52 3.81 -11.78 0.49
C ALA A 52 2.91 -12.97 0.10
N HIS A 53 3.41 -13.85 -0.78
CA HIS A 53 2.73 -15.07 -1.21
C HIS A 53 3.10 -16.31 -0.38
N GLN A 54 4.07 -16.20 0.55
CA GLN A 54 4.53 -17.31 1.36
C GLN A 54 3.55 -17.57 2.53
N ARG A 55 3.53 -18.80 3.04
CA ARG A 55 2.67 -19.22 4.16
C ARG A 55 3.51 -19.59 5.39
N GLY A 56 2.87 -19.63 6.56
CA GLY A 56 3.54 -20.03 7.80
C GLY A 56 4.61 -19.03 8.24
N GLN A 57 5.72 -19.51 8.81
CA GLN A 57 6.75 -18.64 9.41
C GLN A 57 7.49 -17.76 8.40
N SER A 58 7.45 -18.12 7.13
CA SER A 58 8.08 -17.36 6.04
C SER A 58 7.15 -16.28 5.46
N SER A 59 5.87 -16.27 5.83
CA SER A 59 4.93 -15.25 5.35
C SER A 59 5.29 -13.88 5.90
N LEU A 60 5.03 -12.84 5.09
CA LEU A 60 5.15 -11.47 5.58
C LEU A 60 4.23 -11.22 6.79
N ASP A 61 3.03 -11.80 6.77
CA ASP A 61 2.07 -11.74 7.87
C ASP A 61 2.64 -12.27 9.19
N PHE A 62 3.47 -13.33 9.15
CA PHE A 62 4.13 -13.87 10.33
C PHE A 62 5.31 -12.99 10.78
N ARG A 63 6.13 -12.53 9.83
CA ARG A 63 7.29 -11.65 10.11
C ARG A 63 6.89 -10.30 10.71
N LEU A 64 5.71 -9.79 10.37
CA LEU A 64 5.20 -8.51 10.89
C LEU A 64 4.23 -8.67 12.07
N ARG A 65 4.07 -9.87 12.62
CA ARG A 65 3.11 -10.11 13.72
C ARG A 65 3.39 -9.21 14.93
N ASP A 66 4.67 -9.01 15.24
CA ASP A 66 5.11 -8.22 16.38
C ASP A 66 5.36 -6.73 16.00
N ALA A 67 5.20 -6.40 14.70
CA ALA A 67 5.34 -5.05 14.13
C ALA A 67 4.00 -4.56 13.53
N SER A 68 2.96 -4.54 14.36
CA SER A 68 1.57 -4.29 13.96
C SER A 68 1.39 -2.99 13.17
N HIS A 69 2.08 -1.91 13.52
CA HIS A 69 2.00 -0.63 12.81
C HIS A 69 2.48 -0.72 11.36
N ILE A 70 3.61 -1.40 11.13
CA ILE A 70 4.19 -1.61 9.80
C ILE A 70 3.26 -2.52 8.97
N LYS A 71 2.68 -3.53 9.61
CA LYS A 71 1.67 -4.40 8.98
C LYS A 71 0.45 -3.59 8.52
N SER A 72 -0.13 -2.77 9.39
CA SER A 72 -1.29 -1.95 9.07
C SER A 72 -1.00 -0.96 7.95
N GLN A 73 0.16 -0.29 7.97
CA GLN A 73 0.57 0.59 6.87
C GLN A 73 0.69 -0.16 5.54
N THR A 74 1.28 -1.36 5.54
CA THR A 74 1.39 -2.18 4.32
C THR A 74 0.02 -2.59 3.80
N ILE A 75 -0.92 -2.95 4.69
CA ILE A 75 -2.30 -3.28 4.32
C ILE A 75 -2.99 -2.06 3.70
N ASN A 76 -2.88 -0.88 4.32
CA ASN A 76 -3.50 0.35 3.81
C ASN A 76 -3.00 0.73 2.42
N LEU A 77 -1.68 0.60 2.17
CA LEU A 77 -1.10 0.85 0.85
C LEU A 77 -1.63 -0.13 -0.20
N LEU A 78 -1.82 -1.40 0.16
CA LEU A 78 -2.37 -2.40 -0.76
C LEU A 78 -3.87 -2.22 -1.02
N GLN A 79 -4.63 -1.76 -0.03
CA GLN A 79 -6.03 -1.39 -0.23
C GLN A 79 -6.14 -0.15 -1.13
N GLY A 80 -5.34 0.89 -0.88
CA GLY A 80 -5.30 2.05 -1.77
C GLY A 80 -4.91 1.69 -3.20
N LEU A 81 -3.99 0.75 -3.39
CA LEU A 81 -3.69 0.22 -4.72
C LEU A 81 -4.88 -0.54 -5.34
N GLU A 82 -5.63 -1.30 -4.54
CA GLU A 82 -6.82 -1.99 -5.00
C GLU A 82 -7.94 -1.02 -5.42
N ASP A 83 -8.09 0.09 -4.69
CA ASP A 83 -9.04 1.16 -4.99
C ASP A 83 -8.66 1.86 -6.31
N LEU A 84 -7.40 2.28 -6.48
CA LEU A 84 -6.90 2.87 -7.72
C LEU A 84 -7.10 1.96 -8.95
N LEU A 85 -7.00 0.63 -8.77
CA LEU A 85 -7.27 -0.33 -9.85
C LEU A 85 -8.76 -0.46 -10.17
N ASN A 86 -9.65 -0.20 -9.21
CA ASN A 86 -11.09 -0.14 -9.47
C ASN A 86 -11.44 1.19 -10.16
N ASP A 87 -10.87 2.30 -9.70
CA ASP A 87 -11.05 3.61 -10.35
C ASP A 87 -10.62 3.53 -11.81
N LEU A 88 -9.45 2.94 -12.10
CA LEU A 88 -9.01 2.70 -13.49
C LEU A 88 -10.02 1.86 -14.28
N LYS A 89 -10.63 0.84 -13.64
CA LYS A 89 -11.63 0.00 -14.31
C LYS A 89 -12.88 0.81 -14.67
N GLU A 90 -13.35 1.63 -13.74
CA GLU A 90 -14.55 2.47 -13.91
C GLU A 90 -14.34 3.47 -15.05
N VAL A 91 -13.22 4.20 -15.05
CA VAL A 91 -12.86 5.14 -16.13
C VAL A 91 -12.81 4.46 -17.51
N LEU A 92 -12.24 3.26 -17.58
CA LEU A 92 -12.18 2.50 -18.83
C LEU A 92 -13.54 1.96 -19.29
N GLU A 93 -14.47 1.72 -18.36
CA GLU A 93 -15.83 1.29 -18.69
C GLU A 93 -16.68 2.48 -19.15
N GLU A 94 -16.55 3.64 -18.52
CA GLU A 94 -17.23 4.88 -18.90
C GLU A 94 -16.85 5.35 -20.31
N ALA A 95 -15.55 5.29 -20.66
CA ALA A 95 -15.08 5.65 -22.00
C ALA A 95 -15.65 4.76 -23.11
N SER A 96 -16.07 3.54 -22.79
CA SER A 96 -16.60 2.57 -23.76
C SER A 96 -18.10 2.69 -24.02
N ASP A 97 -18.85 3.38 -23.14
CA ASP A 97 -20.32 3.48 -23.18
C ASP A 97 -20.82 4.82 -23.77
N ASP A 98 -19.93 5.78 -24.07
CA ASP A 98 -20.32 7.13 -24.48
C ASP A 98 -20.39 7.33 -26.01
N GLU A 99 -21.61 7.17 -26.55
CA GLU A 99 -22.05 7.70 -27.84
C GLU A 99 -22.70 9.08 -27.67
N SER A 100 -21.99 10.10 -27.15
CA SER A 100 -22.35 11.52 -27.39
C SER A 100 -21.30 12.54 -26.87
N PRO A 101 -20.90 13.55 -27.66
CA PRO A 101 -20.05 14.62 -27.16
C PRO A 101 -20.91 15.75 -26.59
N GLU A 102 -21.06 15.83 -25.27
CA GLU A 102 -21.46 17.09 -24.62
C GLU A 102 -20.20 17.89 -24.26
N ASN A 103 -20.01 18.98 -25.00
CA ASN A 103 -18.98 19.98 -24.80
C ASN A 103 -19.17 20.64 -23.42
N VAL A 104 -18.39 20.22 -22.43
CA VAL A 104 -18.28 20.91 -21.14
C VAL A 104 -16.91 21.58 -21.10
N GLU A 105 -16.91 22.91 -21.24
CA GLU A 105 -15.72 23.73 -20.96
C GLU A 105 -15.42 23.66 -19.45
N ILE A 106 -14.35 22.96 -19.08
CA ILE A 106 -13.82 22.91 -17.71
C ILE A 106 -12.56 23.80 -17.64
N PRO A 107 -12.38 24.62 -16.58
CA PRO A 107 -11.31 25.61 -16.52
C PRO A 107 -9.92 24.98 -16.45
N GLU A 108 -8.96 25.62 -17.12
CA GLU A 108 -7.52 25.34 -17.10
C GLU A 108 -6.95 25.43 -15.67
N ASP A 109 -6.72 24.28 -15.01
CA ASP A 109 -5.60 24.07 -14.07
C ASP A 109 -5.40 22.55 -13.90
N ASP A 110 -4.30 22.04 -14.46
CA ASP A 110 -3.88 20.62 -14.59
C ASP A 110 -4.40 19.89 -15.87
N ASP A 111 -3.62 19.99 -16.95
CA ASP A 111 -3.84 19.27 -18.24
C ASP A 111 -3.72 17.74 -18.12
N THR A 112 -3.68 17.17 -16.91
CA THR A 112 -3.55 15.72 -16.71
C THR A 112 -4.90 15.03 -16.80
N THR A 113 -4.98 14.01 -17.64
CA THR A 113 -6.17 13.16 -17.71
C THR A 113 -6.31 12.32 -16.44
N GLU A 114 -7.53 11.83 -16.18
CA GLU A 114 -7.81 10.97 -15.03
C GLU A 114 -6.95 9.69 -15.05
N ILE A 115 -6.78 9.09 -16.24
CA ILE A 115 -5.91 7.91 -16.43
C ILE A 115 -4.45 8.22 -16.09
N GLN A 116 -3.97 9.43 -16.46
CA GLN A 116 -2.62 9.86 -16.11
C GLN A 116 -2.43 10.02 -14.61
N GLN A 117 -3.41 10.59 -13.93
CA GLN A 117 -3.37 10.77 -12.49
C GLN A 117 -3.44 9.41 -11.75
N ILE A 118 -4.31 8.49 -12.18
CA ILE A 118 -4.40 7.13 -11.62
C ILE A 118 -3.07 6.37 -11.80
N HIS A 119 -2.45 6.43 -12.98
CA HIS A 119 -1.16 5.79 -13.20
C HIS A 119 -0.09 6.34 -12.26
N LYS A 120 0.00 7.66 -12.12
CA LYS A 120 0.94 8.33 -11.22
C LYS A 120 0.74 7.87 -9.77
N ASP A 121 -0.50 7.77 -9.31
CA ASP A 121 -0.82 7.33 -7.96
C ASP A 121 -0.51 5.84 -7.74
N ILE A 122 -0.67 5.00 -8.76
CA ILE A 122 -0.21 3.60 -8.74
C ILE A 122 1.32 3.53 -8.59
N VAL A 123 2.06 4.31 -9.39
CA VAL A 123 3.54 4.37 -9.33
C VAL A 123 4.01 4.76 -7.92
N GLU A 124 3.43 5.82 -7.36
CA GLU A 124 3.75 6.30 -6.02
C GLU A 124 3.37 5.29 -4.94
N THR A 125 2.21 4.65 -5.05
CA THR A 125 1.76 3.63 -4.10
C THR A 125 2.72 2.42 -4.10
N ILE A 126 3.15 1.96 -5.28
CA ILE A 126 4.17 0.90 -5.40
C ILE A 126 5.50 1.35 -4.81
N HIS A 127 5.92 2.59 -5.06
CA HIS A 127 7.14 3.15 -4.45
C HIS A 127 7.07 3.15 -2.91
N HIS A 128 5.94 3.53 -2.33
CA HIS A 128 5.72 3.45 -0.89
C HIS A 128 5.79 2.02 -0.35
N LEU A 129 5.28 1.02 -1.08
CA LEU A 129 5.45 -0.40 -0.72
C LEU A 129 6.93 -0.80 -0.69
N TYR A 130 7.75 -0.34 -1.64
CA TYR A 130 9.20 -0.57 -1.61
C TYR A 130 9.86 0.11 -0.41
N ARG A 131 9.49 1.34 -0.07
CA ARG A 131 9.96 2.03 1.14
C ARG A 131 9.63 1.24 2.40
N MET A 132 8.40 0.73 2.52
CA MET A 132 8.02 -0.15 3.64
C MET A 132 8.90 -1.40 3.70
N SER A 133 9.25 -1.99 2.56
CA SER A 133 10.16 -3.15 2.52
C SER A 133 11.57 -2.84 3.04
N MET A 134 12.05 -1.60 2.88
CA MET A 134 13.34 -1.15 3.40
C MET A 134 13.30 -0.99 4.93
N ILE A 135 12.21 -0.44 5.47
CA ILE A 135 11.98 -0.33 6.91
C ILE A 135 11.98 -1.73 7.55
N ILE A 136 11.28 -2.69 6.93
CA ILE A 136 11.18 -4.08 7.41
C ILE A 136 12.55 -4.79 7.41
N ARG A 137 13.43 -4.46 6.45
CA ARG A 137 14.77 -5.06 6.34
C ARG A 137 15.82 -4.41 7.23
N THR A 138 15.54 -3.26 7.84
CA THR A 138 16.50 -2.53 8.68
C THR A 138 16.33 -2.94 10.15
N PRO A 139 17.23 -3.74 10.76
CA PRO A 139 17.03 -4.30 12.09
C PRO A 139 17.26 -3.33 13.26
N ALA A 140 17.42 -2.03 13.02
CA ALA A 140 17.88 -1.09 14.02
C ALA A 140 16.83 0.00 14.30
N HIS A 141 16.21 -0.08 15.49
CA HIS A 141 15.60 0.98 16.31
C HIS A 141 14.16 0.77 16.78
N HIS A 142 13.33 -0.07 16.13
CA HIS A 142 11.94 -0.25 16.59
C HIS A 142 11.80 -1.02 17.91
N ASP A 143 12.73 -1.93 18.23
CA ASP A 143 12.74 -2.63 19.53
C ASP A 143 13.21 -1.77 20.70
N ARG A 144 13.88 -0.63 20.44
CA ARG A 144 14.47 0.17 21.53
C ARG A 144 13.47 1.11 22.22
N LEU A 145 12.27 1.30 21.66
CA LEU A 145 11.29 2.27 22.16
C LEU A 145 10.02 1.64 22.76
N LEU A 146 9.87 0.32 22.72
CA LEU A 146 8.69 -0.38 23.27
C LEU A 146 8.94 -1.08 24.61
N GLY A 147 10.11 -0.86 25.22
CA GLY A 147 10.55 -1.53 26.45
C GLY A 147 10.65 -0.66 27.70
N THR A 148 10.02 0.52 27.76
CA THR A 148 9.81 1.20 29.04
C THR A 148 8.36 0.99 29.49
N ASP A 149 8.07 -0.24 29.92
CA ASP A 149 6.97 -0.46 30.83
C ASP A 149 7.17 0.47 32.03
N LYS A 150 6.15 1.27 32.34
CA LYS A 150 6.08 2.11 33.53
C LYS A 150 5.89 1.24 34.78
N LEU A 151 6.82 0.34 35.03
CA LEU A 151 6.92 -0.39 36.28
C LEU A 151 7.95 0.35 37.14
N ASP A 152 7.55 0.64 38.38
CA ASP A 152 8.34 1.27 39.45
C ASP A 152 8.23 2.78 39.64
N ALA A 153 7.03 3.34 39.49
CA ALA A 153 6.63 4.48 40.33
C ALA A 153 5.99 3.97 41.63
N GLN A 154 6.76 3.33 42.50
CA GLN A 154 6.33 3.16 43.89
C GLN A 154 6.66 4.45 44.67
N PRO A 155 5.69 5.06 45.37
CA PRO A 155 5.96 6.20 46.25
C PRO A 155 6.94 5.77 47.36
N PHE A 156 8.05 6.49 47.49
CA PHE A 156 9.03 6.31 48.54
C PHE A 156 8.35 6.47 49.92
N LYS A 157 8.15 5.36 50.66
CA LYS A 157 7.64 5.40 52.04
C LYS A 157 8.81 5.64 52.99
N HIS A 158 8.95 6.88 53.44
CA HIS A 158 9.89 7.25 54.51
C HIS A 158 9.38 6.72 55.86
N TRP A 159 9.93 5.60 56.34
CA TRP A 159 9.62 5.09 57.69
C TRP A 159 10.44 5.85 58.74
N ALA A 160 9.85 6.92 59.29
CA ALA A 160 10.36 7.53 60.51
C ALA A 160 9.95 6.65 61.71
N HIS A 161 10.87 5.82 62.19
CA HIS A 161 10.71 5.15 63.48
C HIS A 161 10.86 6.18 64.60
N LYS A 162 9.72 6.65 65.12
CA LYS A 162 9.64 7.15 66.49
C LYS A 162 9.79 5.96 67.44
N ARG A 163 10.81 5.97 68.29
CA ARG A 163 10.69 5.43 69.65
C ARG A 163 11.38 6.36 70.63
N CYS A 164 10.54 7.02 71.43
CA CYS A 164 10.89 7.51 72.76
C CYS A 164 11.38 6.35 73.64
N CYS A 165 12.43 6.58 74.41
CA CYS A 165 12.44 6.57 75.88
C CYS A 165 13.75 7.23 76.33
#